data_AF-A0A944Q6A3-F1
#
_entry.id   AF-A0A944Q6A3-F1
#
_cell.length_a   1.000
_cell.length_b   1.000
_cell.length_c   1.000
_cell.angle_alpha   90.00
_cell.angle_beta   90.00
_cell.angle_gamma   90.00
#
_symmetry.space_group_name_H-M   'P 1'
#
loop_
_entity.id
_entity.type
_entity.pdbx_description
1 polymer ?
#
loop_
_entity_poly.entity_id
_entity_poly.type
_entity_poly.pdbx_seq_one_letter_code
_entity_poly.pdbx_strand_id
1 'polypeptide(L)'
;MGTGERETWTTEEFGPSHEGAVGVLLDDGTVPPPVFFGMNSGPGGQSVSQWSVYDGRDAYGPRAAALRAVCSCGWTGPERQLDWDEIGDRKLTEAAGDMAGTCTLDWDEHTAEVEQSAIPLPETVTSLLTQLQEEIEKLAKDSPLAALRAARRLEVAAVEVGYWSAHDARKGATPEQAATALGLNEDAARKLMARFGRWSPYR
;
A
#
# COMPACT_ATOMS: atom_id res chain seq x y z
N MET A 1 5.26 15.83 -7.61
CA MET A 1 6.59 15.31 -7.26
C MET A 1 6.69 13.92 -7.84
N GLY A 2 7.72 13.63 -8.64
CA GLY A 2 7.87 12.30 -9.23
C GLY A 2 8.14 11.28 -8.13
N THR A 3 7.40 10.19 -8.11
CA THR A 3 7.68 9.06 -7.22
C THR A 3 8.91 8.34 -7.75
N GLY A 4 10.05 8.44 -7.06
CA GLY A 4 11.20 7.58 -7.36
C GLY A 4 10.90 6.14 -6.96
N GLU A 5 11.63 5.20 -7.54
CA GLU A 5 11.55 3.78 -7.16
C GLU A 5 11.92 3.59 -5.68
N ARG A 6 11.15 2.78 -4.97
CA ARG A 6 11.39 2.39 -3.57
C ARG A 6 10.65 1.10 -3.25
N GLU A 7 11.05 0.48 -2.16
CA GLU A 7 10.31 -0.62 -1.56
C GLU A 7 8.98 -0.10 -0.98
N THR A 8 7.92 -0.86 -1.22
CA THR A 8 6.57 -0.56 -0.73
C THR A 8 5.91 -1.80 -0.12
N TRP A 9 4.92 -1.55 0.72
CA TRP A 9 4.13 -2.58 1.39
C TRP A 9 2.64 -2.38 1.09
N THR A 10 1.89 -3.46 0.97
CA THR A 10 0.44 -3.43 0.75
C THR A 10 -0.20 -4.58 1.49
N THR A 11 -1.45 -4.42 1.93
CA THR A 11 -2.28 -5.56 2.35
C THR A 11 -3.00 -6.17 1.15
N GLU A 12 -3.40 -7.44 1.23
CA GLU A 12 -4.15 -8.10 0.16
C GLU A 12 -5.53 -7.45 -0.06
N GLU A 13 -6.20 -7.05 1.03
CA GLU A 13 -7.55 -6.48 0.98
C GLU A 13 -7.58 -5.04 0.47
N PHE A 14 -6.68 -4.18 0.96
CA PHE A 14 -6.73 -2.73 0.66
C PHE A 14 -5.77 -2.30 -0.46
N GLY A 15 -4.77 -3.14 -0.76
CA GLY A 15 -3.84 -2.96 -1.87
C GLY A 15 -3.23 -1.55 -1.91
N PRO A 16 -3.24 -0.87 -3.08
CA PRO A 16 -2.59 0.44 -3.23
C PRO A 16 -3.31 1.58 -2.50
N SER A 17 -4.51 1.35 -1.94
CA SER A 17 -5.21 2.38 -1.15
C SER A 17 -4.47 2.73 0.13
N HIS A 18 -3.71 1.76 0.65
CA HIS A 18 -2.90 1.90 1.84
C HIS A 18 -1.46 1.43 1.58
N GLU A 19 -0.91 1.77 0.40
CA GLU A 19 0.49 1.47 0.08
C GLU A 19 1.42 2.18 1.07
N GLY A 20 2.16 1.40 1.84
CA GLY A 20 3.13 1.84 2.82
C GLY A 20 4.54 1.94 2.25
N ALA A 21 5.37 2.78 2.85
CA ALA A 21 6.81 2.79 2.63
C ALA A 21 7.54 3.44 3.81
N VAL A 22 8.87 3.29 3.85
CA VAL A 22 9.72 4.17 4.66
C VAL A 22 9.79 5.54 3.98
N GLY A 23 9.35 6.56 4.70
CA GLY A 23 9.55 7.97 4.38
C GLY A 23 10.81 8.53 5.04
N VAL A 24 11.36 9.56 4.41
CA VAL A 24 12.55 10.28 4.87
C VAL A 24 12.19 11.72 5.15
N LEU A 25 12.77 12.28 6.22
CA LEU A 25 12.73 13.69 6.54
C LEU A 25 14.15 14.27 6.58
N LEU A 26 14.28 15.50 6.12
CA LEU A 26 15.47 16.32 6.30
C LEU A 26 15.45 17.02 7.66
N ASP A 27 16.57 17.65 8.02
CA ASP A 27 16.74 18.35 9.31
C ASP A 27 15.73 19.50 9.50
N ASP A 28 15.25 20.08 8.40
CA ASP A 28 14.20 21.10 8.40
C ASP A 28 12.77 20.52 8.45
N GLY A 29 12.64 19.19 8.59
CA GLY A 29 11.37 18.46 8.63
C GLY A 29 10.72 18.27 7.25
N THR A 30 11.37 18.64 6.16
CA THR A 30 10.81 18.46 4.81
C THR A 30 11.08 17.07 4.24
N VAL A 31 10.21 16.63 3.32
CA VAL A 31 10.43 15.38 2.57
C VAL A 31 11.34 15.68 1.37
N PRO A 32 12.50 15.02 1.23
CA PRO A 32 13.40 15.28 0.11
C PRO A 32 12.82 14.77 -1.21
N PRO A 33 13.22 15.36 -2.36
CA PRO A 33 12.94 14.77 -3.66
C PRO A 33 13.65 13.41 -3.83
N PRO A 34 13.24 12.57 -4.81
CA PRO A 34 14.00 11.40 -5.19
C PRO A 34 15.45 11.75 -5.58
N VAL A 35 16.39 10.88 -5.23
CA VAL A 35 17.79 10.98 -5.66
C VAL A 35 17.91 10.47 -7.10
N PHE A 36 18.52 11.27 -7.98
CA PHE A 36 18.71 10.91 -9.38
C PHE A 36 20.08 10.29 -9.61
N PHE A 37 20.10 9.06 -10.11
CA PHE A 37 21.30 8.34 -10.53
C PHE A 37 21.42 8.38 -12.06
N GLY A 38 22.39 9.15 -12.57
CA GLY A 38 22.69 9.20 -14.00
C GLY A 38 23.38 7.93 -14.50
N MET A 39 23.08 7.50 -15.72
CA MET A 39 23.84 6.44 -16.39
C MET A 39 25.05 7.06 -17.11
N ASN A 40 26.26 6.53 -16.84
CA ASN A 40 27.49 7.01 -17.48
C ASN A 40 27.58 6.74 -19.01
N SER A 41 26.53 6.19 -19.64
CA SER A 41 26.53 5.83 -21.06
C SER A 41 25.14 6.01 -21.70
N GLY A 42 24.57 7.22 -21.63
CA GLY A 42 23.36 7.59 -22.36
C GLY A 42 22.56 8.72 -21.69
N PRO A 43 21.53 9.26 -22.36
CA PRO A 43 20.67 10.32 -21.82
C PRO A 43 19.67 9.83 -20.75
N GLY A 44 19.88 8.65 -20.18
CA GLY A 44 18.99 8.00 -19.22
C GLY A 44 19.51 8.10 -17.77
N GLY A 45 18.59 7.97 -16.82
CA GLY A 45 18.89 7.85 -15.40
C GLY A 45 17.65 7.41 -14.62
N GLN A 46 17.85 7.05 -13.36
CA GLN A 46 16.81 6.51 -12.49
C GLN A 46 16.66 7.40 -11.25
N SER A 47 15.41 7.72 -10.91
CA SER A 47 15.07 8.45 -9.69
C SER A 47 14.65 7.46 -8.62
N VAL A 48 15.29 7.51 -7.46
CA VAL A 48 15.11 6.54 -6.38
C VAL A 48 14.70 7.29 -5.10
N SER A 49 13.68 6.79 -4.43
CA SER A 49 13.18 7.29 -3.15
C SER A 49 13.38 6.30 -2.01
N GLN A 50 14.18 5.25 -2.23
CA GLN A 50 14.55 4.30 -1.19
C GLN A 50 15.28 5.01 -0.05
N TRP A 51 14.79 4.85 1.18
CA TRP A 51 15.33 5.55 2.36
C TRP A 51 16.85 5.42 2.53
N SER A 52 17.41 4.28 2.11
CA SER A 52 18.83 3.99 2.25
C SER A 52 19.75 4.83 1.36
N VAL A 53 19.23 5.48 0.31
CA VAL A 53 20.04 6.34 -0.58
C VAL A 53 20.22 7.76 -0.03
N TYR A 54 19.55 8.09 1.08
CA TYR A 54 19.61 9.41 1.71
C TYR A 54 20.70 9.48 2.79
N ASP A 55 21.91 9.04 2.43
CA ASP A 55 23.05 8.96 3.36
C ASP A 55 24.05 10.12 3.24
N GLY A 56 23.82 11.03 2.28
CA GLY A 56 24.69 12.17 2.02
C GLY A 56 26.00 11.84 1.28
N ARG A 57 26.19 10.62 0.79
CA ARG A 57 27.45 10.19 0.13
C ARG A 57 27.47 10.48 -1.36
N ASP A 58 26.31 10.46 -2.00
CA ASP A 58 26.17 10.84 -3.41
C ASP A 58 26.16 12.36 -3.55
N ALA A 59 26.80 12.88 -4.60
CA ALA A 59 26.96 14.33 -4.82
C ALA A 59 25.64 15.13 -4.85
N TYR A 60 24.51 14.46 -5.06
CA TYR A 60 23.16 15.04 -5.10
C TYR A 60 22.17 14.38 -4.13
N GLY A 61 22.63 13.41 -3.31
CA GLY A 61 21.79 12.73 -2.34
C GLY A 61 21.79 13.51 -1.02
N PRO A 62 20.65 14.04 -0.54
CA PRO A 62 20.62 14.70 0.74
C PRO A 62 20.74 13.69 1.89
N ARG A 63 21.20 14.17 3.04
CA ARG A 63 21.33 13.36 4.25
C ARG A 63 20.02 13.36 5.04
N ALA A 64 19.44 12.20 5.27
CA ALA A 64 18.23 12.04 6.08
C ALA A 64 18.46 12.46 7.54
N ALA A 65 17.56 13.21 8.15
CA ALA A 65 17.57 13.46 9.60
C ALA A 65 16.71 12.44 10.36
N ALA A 66 15.60 11.98 9.76
CA ALA A 66 14.73 10.99 10.37
C ALA A 66 14.08 10.06 9.35
N LEU A 67 13.67 8.88 9.83
CA LEU A 67 12.82 7.94 9.12
C LEU A 67 11.44 7.89 9.77
N ARG A 68 10.39 7.64 8.98
CA ARG A 68 9.04 7.34 9.48
C ARG A 68 8.28 6.47 8.50
N ALA A 69 7.26 5.77 8.98
CA ALA A 69 6.29 5.14 8.09
C ALA A 69 5.46 6.21 7.35
N VAL A 70 5.15 5.97 6.08
CA VAL A 70 4.21 6.78 5.30
C VAL A 70 3.23 5.87 4.57
N CYS A 71 2.00 6.33 4.39
CA CYS A 71 0.95 5.60 3.69
C CYS A 71 0.37 6.45 2.55
N SER A 72 -0.02 5.83 1.43
CA SER A 72 -0.60 6.51 0.27
C SER A 72 -1.92 7.23 0.59
N CYS A 73 -2.60 6.87 1.68
CA CYS A 73 -3.78 7.55 2.20
C CYS A 73 -3.46 8.91 2.88
N GLY A 74 -2.18 9.25 3.06
CA GLY A 74 -1.72 10.49 3.69
C GLY A 74 -1.33 10.35 5.17
N TRP A 75 -1.53 9.18 5.77
CA TRP A 75 -1.07 8.90 7.12
C TRP A 75 0.47 8.85 7.20
N THR A 76 1.01 9.34 8.31
CA THR A 76 2.44 9.31 8.63
C THR A 76 2.64 8.80 10.05
N GLY A 77 3.52 7.83 10.21
CA GLY A 77 3.89 7.28 11.52
C GLY A 77 4.84 8.17 12.31
N PRO A 78 5.23 7.72 13.52
CA PRO A 78 6.18 8.44 14.37
C PRO A 78 7.54 8.66 13.69
N GLU A 79 8.15 9.81 13.97
CA GLU A 79 9.48 10.16 13.48
C GLU A 79 10.57 9.52 14.34
N ARG A 80 11.53 8.88 13.67
CA ARG A 80 12.68 8.21 14.30
C ARG A 80 13.95 8.88 13.81
N GLN A 81 14.57 9.66 14.69
CA GLN A 81 15.76 10.47 14.37
C GLN A 81 16.98 9.57 14.15
N LEU A 82 17.77 9.89 13.13
CA LEU A 82 19.02 9.20 12.82
C LEU A 82 20.17 9.89 13.56
N ASP A 83 20.90 9.14 14.39
CA ASP A 83 22.14 9.62 14.98
C ASP A 83 23.32 9.36 14.04
N TRP A 84 23.73 10.42 13.35
CA TRP A 84 24.81 10.36 12.38
C TRP A 84 26.20 10.18 12.98
N ASP A 85 26.39 10.55 14.24
CA ASP A 85 27.64 10.30 14.97
C ASP A 85 27.74 8.81 15.33
N GLU A 86 26.61 8.17 15.68
CA GLU A 86 26.53 6.72 15.90
C GLU A 86 26.66 5.90 14.60
N ILE A 87 26.02 6.37 13.51
CA ILE A 87 26.08 5.69 12.21
C ILE A 87 27.51 5.65 11.67
N GLY A 88 28.21 6.79 11.73
CA GLY A 88 29.57 6.95 11.23
C GLY A 88 29.70 6.55 9.74
N ASP A 89 30.69 5.71 9.43
CA ASP A 89 30.98 5.27 8.06
C ASP A 89 30.17 4.03 7.62
N ARG A 90 29.29 3.49 8.48
CA ARG A 90 28.45 2.34 8.11
C ARG A 90 27.42 2.71 7.05
N LYS A 91 27.02 1.74 6.22
CA LYS A 91 25.93 1.97 5.25
C LYS A 91 24.63 2.22 6.01
N LEU A 92 23.81 3.14 5.51
CA LEU A 92 22.54 3.47 6.15
C LEU A 92 21.60 2.25 6.25
N THR A 93 21.64 1.34 5.26
CA THR A 93 20.93 0.04 5.31
C THR A 93 21.29 -0.81 6.52
N GLU A 94 22.55 -0.81 6.92
CA GLU A 94 23.06 -1.64 8.02
C GLU A 94 22.83 -0.95 9.37
N ALA A 95 23.01 0.38 9.43
CA ALA A 95 22.93 1.12 10.67
C ALA A 95 21.49 1.45 11.10
N ALA A 96 20.57 1.62 10.15
CA ALA A 96 19.18 1.98 10.41
C ALA A 96 18.16 0.93 9.90
N GLY A 97 18.62 -0.30 9.62
CA GLY A 97 17.75 -1.41 9.19
C GLY A 97 16.64 -1.74 10.20
N ASP A 98 16.97 -1.82 11.49
CA ASP A 98 15.99 -2.07 12.55
C ASP A 98 14.96 -0.94 12.68
N MET A 99 15.41 0.32 12.47
CA MET A 99 14.53 1.49 12.47
C MET A 99 13.57 1.47 11.27
N ALA A 100 14.07 1.11 10.09
CA ALA A 100 13.24 0.91 8.91
C ALA A 100 12.23 -0.23 9.11
N GLY A 101 12.65 -1.35 9.73
CA GLY A 101 11.74 -2.44 10.09
C GLY A 101 10.67 -2.02 11.10
N THR A 102 10.99 -1.12 12.02
CA THR A 102 9.99 -0.56 12.94
C THR A 102 8.96 0.32 12.21
N CYS A 103 9.36 1.02 11.14
CA CYS A 103 8.40 1.75 10.31
C CYS A 103 7.37 0.82 9.64
N THR A 104 7.75 -0.41 9.28
CA THR A 104 6.80 -1.40 8.78
C THR A 104 5.78 -1.76 9.86
N LEU A 105 6.20 -1.96 11.12
CA LEU A 105 5.29 -2.23 12.23
C LEU A 105 4.33 -1.06 12.51
N ASP A 106 4.82 0.19 12.43
CA ASP A 106 3.97 1.37 12.57
C ASP A 106 2.89 1.39 11.45
N TRP A 107 3.25 0.98 10.24
CA TRP A 107 2.30 0.85 9.12
C TRP A 107 1.33 -0.33 9.29
N ASP A 108 1.78 -1.46 9.86
CA ASP A 108 0.91 -2.60 10.18
C ASP A 108 -0.17 -2.18 11.21
N GLU A 109 0.21 -1.44 12.25
CA GLU A 109 -0.75 -0.89 13.23
C GLU A 109 -1.76 0.04 12.54
N HIS A 110 -1.30 0.93 11.68
CA HIS A 110 -2.17 1.80 10.89
C HIS A 110 -3.16 1.02 10.01
N THR A 111 -2.71 -0.03 9.32
CA THR A 111 -3.62 -0.82 8.46
C THR A 111 -4.61 -1.66 9.26
N ALA A 112 -4.25 -2.09 10.46
CA ALA A 112 -5.20 -2.72 11.39
C ALA A 112 -6.28 -1.74 11.88
N GLU A 113 -5.96 -0.45 12.07
CA GLU A 113 -6.95 0.58 12.38
C GLU A 113 -7.91 0.83 11.20
N VAL A 114 -7.38 0.79 9.97
CA VAL A 114 -8.17 0.89 8.74
C VAL A 114 -9.14 -0.28 8.63
N GLU A 115 -8.68 -1.51 8.87
CA GLU A 115 -9.51 -2.71 8.87
C GLU A 115 -10.65 -2.60 9.90
N GLN A 116 -10.34 -2.15 11.13
CA GLN A 116 -11.35 -1.94 12.18
C GLN A 116 -12.36 -0.85 11.84
N SER A 117 -12.00 0.10 10.98
CA SER A 117 -12.87 1.20 10.55
C SER A 117 -13.77 0.80 9.38
N ALA A 118 -13.41 -0.24 8.62
CA ALA A 118 -14.22 -0.79 7.55
C ALA A 118 -15.46 -1.51 8.11
N ILE A 119 -16.48 -1.70 7.27
CA ILE A 119 -17.70 -2.40 7.69
C ILE A 119 -17.35 -3.89 7.92
N PRO A 120 -17.53 -4.42 9.15
CA PRO A 120 -17.22 -5.80 9.42
C PRO A 120 -18.19 -6.72 8.67
N LEU A 121 -17.65 -7.77 8.07
CA LEU A 121 -18.47 -8.84 7.51
C LEU A 121 -19.00 -9.74 8.64
N PRO A 122 -20.24 -10.27 8.51
CA PRO A 122 -20.73 -11.29 9.44
C PRO A 122 -19.79 -12.50 9.47
N GLU A 123 -19.54 -13.07 10.65
CA GLU A 123 -18.64 -14.23 10.86
C GLU A 123 -18.93 -15.39 9.90
N THR A 124 -20.21 -15.64 9.61
CA THR A 124 -20.64 -16.66 8.65
C THR A 124 -20.09 -16.39 7.25
N VAL A 125 -20.08 -15.14 6.79
CA VAL A 125 -19.55 -14.77 5.46
C VAL A 125 -18.05 -14.92 5.45
N THR A 126 -17.37 -14.41 6.48
CA THR A 126 -15.91 -14.53 6.64
C THR A 126 -15.48 -16.00 6.61
N SER A 127 -16.14 -16.85 7.41
CA SER A 127 -15.84 -18.28 7.48
C SER A 127 -16.03 -19.00 6.14
N LEU A 128 -17.09 -18.67 5.39
CA LEU A 128 -17.34 -19.26 4.07
C LEU A 128 -16.28 -18.85 3.04
N LEU A 129 -15.82 -17.59 3.07
CA LEU A 129 -14.76 -17.10 2.19
C LEU A 129 -13.43 -17.80 2.50
N THR A 130 -13.06 -17.90 3.78
CA THR A 130 -11.85 -18.61 4.22
C THR A 130 -11.90 -20.09 3.82
N GLN A 131 -13.01 -20.78 4.10
CA GLN A 131 -13.15 -22.20 3.72
C GLN A 131 -13.03 -22.40 2.21
N LEU A 132 -13.63 -21.52 1.41
CA LEU A 132 -13.55 -21.62 -0.04
C LEU A 132 -12.14 -21.37 -0.57
N GLN A 133 -11.41 -20.42 0.01
CA GLN A 133 -9.99 -20.21 -0.31
C GLN A 133 -9.18 -21.48 -0.05
N GLU A 134 -9.31 -22.08 1.14
CA GLU A 134 -8.60 -23.32 1.49
C GLU A 134 -8.91 -24.46 0.51
N GLU A 135 -10.16 -24.62 0.10
CA GLU A 135 -10.55 -25.66 -0.87
C GLU A 135 -9.99 -25.39 -2.27
N ILE A 136 -9.90 -24.13 -2.69
CA ILE A 136 -9.27 -23.75 -3.98
C ILE A 136 -7.75 -24.00 -3.92
N GLU A 137 -7.10 -23.70 -2.80
CA GLU A 137 -5.67 -23.97 -2.60
C GLU A 137 -5.37 -25.47 -2.60
N LYS A 138 -6.23 -26.29 -1.97
CA LYS A 138 -6.14 -27.76 -2.06
C LYS A 138 -6.31 -28.22 -3.50
N LEU A 139 -7.35 -27.73 -4.19
CA LEU A 139 -7.61 -28.06 -5.59
C LEU A 139 -6.45 -27.67 -6.51
N ALA A 140 -5.73 -26.58 -6.22
CA ALA A 140 -4.58 -26.14 -7.00
C ALA A 140 -3.42 -27.14 -6.99
N LYS A 141 -3.27 -27.92 -5.91
CA LYS A 141 -2.22 -28.96 -5.78
C LYS A 141 -2.46 -30.12 -6.76
N ASP A 142 -3.72 -30.48 -6.98
CA ASP A 142 -4.10 -31.61 -7.84
C ASP A 142 -4.44 -31.18 -9.27
N SER A 143 -5.01 -29.99 -9.45
CA SER A 143 -5.47 -29.46 -10.73
C SER A 143 -5.44 -27.93 -10.78
N PRO A 144 -4.31 -27.32 -11.18
CA PRO A 144 -4.17 -25.87 -11.28
C PRO A 144 -5.23 -25.19 -12.17
N LEU A 145 -5.61 -25.81 -13.29
CA LEU A 145 -6.65 -25.27 -14.18
C LEU A 145 -8.05 -25.32 -13.56
N ALA A 146 -8.33 -26.30 -12.71
CA ALA A 146 -9.61 -26.36 -11.99
C ALA A 146 -9.68 -25.29 -10.90
N ALA A 147 -8.59 -25.05 -10.17
CA ALA A 147 -8.48 -23.97 -9.20
C ALA A 147 -8.67 -22.59 -9.87
N LEU A 148 -8.02 -22.36 -11.03
CA LEU A 148 -8.20 -21.12 -11.79
C LEU A 148 -9.66 -20.95 -12.27
N ARG A 149 -10.32 -22.04 -12.69
CA ARG A 149 -11.75 -22.01 -13.04
C ARG A 149 -12.63 -21.67 -11.83
N ALA A 150 -12.33 -22.19 -10.65
CA ALA A 150 -13.04 -21.88 -9.42
C ALA A 150 -12.89 -20.39 -9.05
N ALA A 151 -11.66 -19.86 -9.10
CA ALA A 151 -11.38 -18.43 -8.92
C ALA A 151 -12.16 -17.56 -9.92
N ARG A 152 -12.20 -17.95 -11.20
CA ARG A 152 -13.02 -17.23 -12.19
C ARG A 152 -14.51 -17.26 -11.86
N ARG A 153 -15.02 -18.38 -11.34
CA ARG A 153 -16.45 -18.47 -10.95
C ARG A 153 -16.77 -17.56 -9.77
N LEU A 154 -15.83 -17.39 -8.84
CA LEU A 154 -15.94 -16.44 -7.73
C LEU A 154 -16.01 -15.00 -8.23
N GLU A 155 -15.14 -14.59 -9.15
CA GLU A 155 -15.19 -13.24 -9.73
C GLU A 155 -16.55 -12.96 -10.38
N VAL A 156 -17.09 -13.93 -11.13
CA VAL A 156 -18.40 -13.80 -11.78
C VAL A 156 -19.50 -13.67 -10.73
N ALA A 157 -19.51 -14.54 -9.72
CA ALA A 157 -20.50 -14.50 -8.66
C ALA A 157 -20.47 -13.18 -7.88
N ALA A 158 -19.26 -12.69 -7.54
CA ALA A 158 -19.08 -11.40 -6.87
C ALA A 158 -19.67 -10.25 -7.70
N VAL A 159 -19.40 -10.23 -9.01
CA VAL A 159 -19.95 -9.20 -9.92
C VAL A 159 -21.47 -9.28 -10.01
N GLU A 160 -22.05 -10.48 -9.99
CA GLU A 160 -23.51 -10.68 -10.03
C GLU A 160 -24.19 -10.19 -8.74
N VAL A 161 -23.68 -10.59 -7.57
CA VAL A 161 -24.29 -10.22 -6.28
C VAL A 161 -24.04 -8.76 -5.90
N GLY A 162 -22.89 -8.20 -6.28
CA GLY A 162 -22.52 -6.83 -5.96
C GLY A 162 -23.27 -5.76 -6.76
N TYR A 163 -23.95 -6.12 -7.86
CA TYR A 163 -24.56 -5.17 -8.79
C TYR A 163 -25.57 -4.23 -8.10
N TRP A 164 -26.56 -4.78 -7.39
CA TRP A 164 -27.58 -3.97 -6.72
C TRP A 164 -27.03 -3.25 -5.49
N SER A 165 -26.15 -3.90 -4.72
CA SER A 165 -25.47 -3.28 -3.58
C SER A 165 -24.67 -2.05 -3.99
N ALA A 166 -23.96 -2.10 -5.12
CA ALA A 166 -23.24 -0.94 -5.64
C ALA A 166 -24.20 0.20 -6.00
N HIS A 167 -25.32 -0.10 -6.66
CA HIS A 167 -26.34 0.90 -7.01
C HIS A 167 -26.98 1.56 -5.79
N ASP A 168 -27.26 0.78 -4.75
CA ASP A 168 -27.85 1.28 -3.51
C ASP A 168 -26.83 2.11 -2.71
N ALA A 169 -25.59 1.63 -2.60
CA ALA A 169 -24.50 2.38 -1.99
C ALA A 169 -24.27 3.73 -2.69
N ARG A 170 -24.27 3.76 -4.03
CA ARG A 170 -24.13 5.00 -4.81
C ARG A 170 -25.22 6.04 -4.50
N LYS A 171 -26.43 5.60 -4.16
CA LYS A 171 -27.53 6.51 -3.80
C LYS A 171 -27.49 6.93 -2.33
N GLY A 172 -26.93 6.08 -1.47
CA GLY A 172 -27.00 6.22 -0.01
C GLY A 172 -25.75 6.74 0.68
N ALA A 173 -24.59 6.74 0.02
CA ALA A 173 -23.31 7.12 0.60
C ALA A 173 -22.57 8.18 -0.24
N THR A 174 -21.88 9.10 0.44
CA THR A 174 -20.89 9.96 -0.22
C THR A 174 -19.63 9.16 -0.58
N PRO A 175 -18.76 9.65 -1.49
CA PRO A 175 -17.50 8.99 -1.81
C PRO A 175 -16.63 8.69 -0.59
N GLU A 176 -16.58 9.62 0.36
CA GLU A 176 -15.79 9.52 1.59
C GLU A 176 -16.36 8.45 2.54
N GLN A 177 -17.70 8.38 2.64
CA GLN A 177 -18.38 7.34 3.42
C GLN A 177 -18.15 5.96 2.81
N ALA A 178 -18.25 5.84 1.49
CA ALA A 178 -17.98 4.58 0.79
C ALA A 178 -16.52 4.15 0.91
N ALA A 179 -15.58 5.09 0.81
CA ALA A 179 -14.16 4.86 1.02
C ALA A 179 -13.88 4.28 2.42
N THR A 180 -14.35 4.98 3.46
CA THR A 180 -14.21 4.56 4.86
C THR A 180 -14.84 3.19 5.10
N ALA A 181 -16.08 2.99 4.63
CA ALA A 181 -16.81 1.74 4.81
C ALA A 181 -16.13 0.52 4.17
N LEU A 182 -15.33 0.74 3.13
CA LEU A 182 -14.64 -0.32 2.38
C LEU A 182 -13.15 -0.43 2.73
N GLY A 183 -12.62 0.43 3.62
CA GLY A 183 -11.18 0.51 3.90
C GLY A 183 -10.33 0.94 2.69
N LEU A 184 -10.91 1.72 1.78
CA LEU A 184 -10.26 2.15 0.53
C LEU A 184 -10.11 3.66 0.50
N ASN A 185 -9.27 4.18 -0.41
CA ASN A 185 -9.34 5.59 -0.77
C ASN A 185 -10.54 5.87 -1.71
N GLU A 186 -10.93 7.13 -1.84
CA GLU A 186 -12.11 7.52 -2.63
C GLU A 186 -12.07 7.10 -4.10
N ASP A 187 -10.89 7.15 -4.74
CA ASP A 187 -10.74 6.77 -6.14
C ASP A 187 -10.90 5.25 -6.31
N ALA A 188 -10.29 4.45 -5.44
CA ALA A 188 -10.41 3.01 -5.40
C ALA A 188 -11.85 2.57 -5.08
N ALA A 189 -12.50 3.18 -4.08
CA ALA A 189 -13.90 2.91 -3.76
C ALA A 189 -14.83 3.23 -4.94
N ARG A 190 -14.62 4.38 -5.60
CA ARG A 190 -15.38 4.78 -6.80
C ARG A 190 -15.21 3.78 -7.94
N LYS A 191 -13.98 3.34 -8.21
CA LYS A 191 -13.67 2.34 -9.25
C LYS A 191 -14.28 0.98 -8.89
N LEU A 192 -14.24 0.57 -7.63
CA LEU A 192 -14.82 -0.69 -7.16
C LEU A 192 -16.34 -0.69 -7.34
N MET A 193 -17.02 0.35 -6.85
CA MET A 193 -18.47 0.49 -7.03
C MET A 193 -18.85 0.55 -8.51
N ALA A 194 -18.10 1.27 -9.33
CA ALA A 194 -18.33 1.35 -10.77
C ALA A 194 -18.17 -0.01 -11.47
N ARG A 195 -17.17 -0.80 -11.08
CA ARG A 195 -16.96 -2.17 -11.59
C ARG A 195 -18.15 -3.05 -11.26
N PHE A 196 -18.60 -3.09 -10.00
CA PHE A 196 -19.72 -3.92 -9.57
C PHE A 196 -21.05 -3.45 -10.18
N GLY A 197 -21.27 -2.13 -10.20
CA GLY A 197 -22.48 -1.52 -10.74
C GLY A 197 -22.51 -1.37 -12.27
N ARG A 198 -21.45 -1.76 -12.97
CA ARG A 198 -21.33 -1.73 -14.43
C ARG A 198 -21.59 -0.34 -15.03
N TRP A 199 -21.05 0.70 -14.40
CA TRP A 199 -21.08 2.08 -14.91
C TRP A 199 -19.68 2.66 -15.06
N SER A 200 -19.56 3.81 -15.74
CA SER A 200 -18.27 4.51 -15.88
C SER A 200 -17.92 5.26 -14.58
N PRO A 201 -16.73 5.05 -13.98
CA PRO A 201 -16.32 5.77 -12.77
C PRO A 201 -16.10 7.28 -12.99
N TYR A 202 -16.10 7.74 -14.25
CA TYR A 202 -15.85 9.12 -14.66
C TYR A 202 -17.11 9.89 -15.08
N ARG A 203 -18.31 9.37 -14.77
CA ARG A 203 -19.60 9.99 -15.06
C ARG A 203 -20.39 10.34 -13.81
#